data_AF-A0A0K0SSV7-F1
#
_entry.id   AF-A0A0K0SSV7-F1
#
_cell.length_a   1.000
_cell.length_b   1.000
_cell.length_c   1.000
_cell.angle_alpha   90.00
_cell.angle_beta   90.00
_cell.angle_gamma   90.00
#
_symmetry.space_group_name_H-M   'P 1'
#
loop_
_entity.id
_entity.type
_entity.pdbx_description
1 polymer ?
#
loop_
_entity_poly.entity_id
_entity_poly.type
_entity_poly.pdbx_seq_one_letter_code
_entity_poly.pdbx_strand_id
1 'polypeptide(L)' 'MQFFVHFIKKDKPKPKQYPHAVLTQDNWDDFGYKTTFHVVLHLSDTHVEDLGSIKIIESDRTSG' A
#
# COMPACT_ATOMS: atom_id res chain seq x y z
N MET A 1 -11.73 7.58 -5.25
CA MET A 1 -10.56 6.70 -5.41
C MET A 1 -10.53 5.72 -4.25
N GLN A 2 -10.30 4.44 -4.50
CA GLN A 2 -10.31 3.38 -3.47
C GLN A 2 -8.89 2.94 -3.13
N PHE A 3 -8.65 2.60 -1.86
CA PHE A 3 -7.37 2.12 -1.35
C PHE A 3 -7.57 0.74 -0.73
N PHE A 4 -6.76 -0.23 -1.14
CA PHE A 4 -6.80 -1.59 -0.64
C PHE A 4 -5.49 -1.90 0.07
N VAL A 5 -5.56 -2.24 1.35
CA VAL A 5 -4.38 -2.65 2.13
C VAL A 5 -4.27 -4.16 2.07
N HIS A 6 -3.17 -4.64 1.48
CA HIS A 6 -2.83 -6.04 1.43
C HIS A 6 -1.72 -6.35 2.44
N PHE A 7 -2.08 -7.17 3.42
CA PHE A 7 -1.12 -7.76 4.35
C PHE A 7 -0.65 -9.08 3.73
N ILE A 8 0.66 -9.31 3.58
CA ILE A 8 1.26 -10.48 2.90
C ILE A 8 0.69 -11.84 3.36
N LYS A 9 0.11 -11.90 4.57
CA LYS A 9 -0.56 -13.09 5.13
C LYS A 9 -2.02 -13.31 4.69
N LYS A 10 -2.62 -12.41 3.91
CA LYS A 10 -4.01 -12.45 3.45
C LYS A 10 -4.07 -12.58 1.94
N ASP A 11 -5.21 -12.97 1.38
CA ASP A 11 -5.40 -12.97 -0.08
C ASP A 11 -5.25 -11.57 -0.68
N LYS A 12 -4.77 -11.53 -1.93
CA LYS A 12 -4.67 -10.27 -2.69
C LYS A 12 -6.08 -9.75 -2.99
N PRO A 13 -6.40 -8.50 -2.64
CA PRO A 13 -7.66 -7.89 -3.05
C PRO A 13 -7.69 -7.83 -4.58
N LYS A 14 -8.79 -8.29 -5.20
CA LYS A 14 -9.05 -8.21 -6.64
C LYS A 14 -10.19 -7.23 -6.92
N PRO A 15 -10.01 -5.92 -6.68
CA PRO A 15 -11.02 -4.93 -7.02
C PRO A 15 -11.21 -4.86 -8.55
N LYS A 16 -12.47 -4.80 -8.98
CA LYS A 16 -12.87 -4.63 -10.39
C LYS A 16 -13.20 -3.18 -10.75
N GLN A 17 -12.96 -2.24 -9.83
CA GLN A 17 -13.23 -0.82 -10.02
C GLN A 17 -11.90 -0.07 -10.12
N TYR A 18 -11.81 0.81 -11.11
CA TYR A 18 -10.65 1.68 -11.36
C TYR A 18 -11.07 3.15 -11.22
N PRO A 19 -10.17 4.06 -10.80
CA PRO A 19 -8.82 3.78 -10.32
C PRO A 19 -8.80 3.29 -8.86
N HIS A 20 -7.87 2.39 -8.54
CA HIS A 20 -7.61 1.96 -7.16
C HIS A 20 -6.12 1.80 -6.89
N ALA A 21 -5.72 1.99 -5.63
CA ALA A 21 -4.35 1.77 -5.18
C ALA A 21 -4.28 0.55 -4.25
N VAL A 22 -3.30 -0.32 -4.46
CA VAL A 22 -2.99 -1.45 -3.59
C VAL A 22 -1.75 -1.11 -2.78
N LEU A 23 -1.88 -1.09 -1.45
CA LEU A 23 -0.81 -0.88 -0.51
C LEU A 23 -0.41 -2.22 0.07
N THR A 24 0.75 -2.72 -0.31
CA THR A 24 1.30 -3.97 0.22
C THR A 24 2.21 -3.63 1.39
N GLN A 25 1.85 -4.09 2.59
CA GLN A 25 2.71 -3.91 3.76
C GLN A 25 3.92 -4.85 3.62
N ASP A 26 5.11 -4.26 3.55
CA ASP A 26 6.36 -4.98 3.67
C ASP A 26 6.52 -5.49 5.12
N ASN A 27 7.07 -6.69 5.29
CA ASN A 27 7.38 -7.25 6.60
C ASN A 27 8.66 -6.66 7.23
N TRP A 28 9.28 -5.66 6.60
CA TRP A 28 10.39 -4.89 7.16
C TRP A 28 9.99 -4.23 8.47
N ASP A 29 10.72 -4.60 9.51
CA ASP A 29 10.52 -4.12 10.87
C ASP A 29 11.53 -2.99 11.15
N ASP A 30 11.21 -1.78 10.67
CA ASP A 30 11.95 -0.59 11.08
C ASP A 30 11.61 -0.28 12.54
N PHE A 31 12.45 -0.74 13.47
CA PHE A 31 12.38 -0.40 14.91
C PHE A 31 11.02 -0.70 15.60
N GLY A 32 10.33 -1.76 15.21
CA GLY A 32 9.03 -2.15 15.78
C GLY A 32 7.81 -1.59 15.03
N TYR A 33 8.02 -0.87 13.92
CA TYR A 33 6.95 -0.14 13.22
C TYR A 33 6.86 -0.51 11.74
N LYS A 34 5.81 -1.27 11.39
CA LYS A 34 5.47 -1.63 10.01
C LYS A 34 4.73 -0.48 9.30
N THR A 35 5.44 0.62 9.05
CA THR A 35 4.89 1.84 8.43
C THR A 35 5.20 1.97 6.95
N THR A 36 6.04 1.08 6.41
CA THR A 36 6.44 1.08 5.01
C THR A 36 5.47 0.21 4.19
N PHE A 37 4.95 0.79 3.11
CA PHE A 37 4.04 0.13 2.17
C PHE A 37 4.54 0.33 0.76
N HIS A 38 4.60 -0.74 -0.01
CA HIS A 38 4.78 -0.65 -1.45
C HIS A 38 3.44 -0.40 -2.12
N VAL A 39 3.35 0.64 -2.93
CA VAL A 39 2.09 1.09 -3.55
C VAL A 39 2.12 0.85 -5.04
N VAL A 40 1.04 0.24 -5.52
CA VAL A 40 0.77 0.06 -6.95
C VAL A 40 -0.58 0.69 -7.25
N LEU A 41 -0.61 1.62 -8.21
CA LEU A 41 -1.81 2.30 -8.68
C LEU A 41 -2.31 1.64 -9.95
N HIS A 42 -3.54 1.14 -9.91
CA HIS A 42 -4.23 0.62 -11.08
C HIS A 42 -5.17 1.69 -11.63
N LEU A 43 -4.85 2.23 -12.81
CA LEU A 43 -5.69 3.19 -13.52
C LEU A 43 -6.68 2.50 -14.47
N SER A 44 -6.33 1.33 -14.98
CA SER A 44 -7.21 0.41 -15.72
C SER A 44 -6.75 -1.04 -15.55
N ASP A 45 -7.38 -1.97 -16.27
CA ASP A 45 -6.99 -3.39 -16.32
C ASP A 45 -5.59 -3.63 -16.89
N THR A 46 -5.13 -2.73 -17.75
CA THR A 46 -3.88 -2.80 -18.50
C THR A 46 -2.89 -1.72 -18.10
N HIS A 47 -3.36 -0.64 -17.46
CA HIS A 47 -2.53 0.48 -17.06
C HIS A 47 -2.29 0.46 -15.55
N VAL A 48 -1.05 0.12 -15.19
CA VAL A 48 -0.58 -0.02 -13.82
C VAL A 48 0.66 0.84 -13.64
N GLU A 49 0.64 1.68 -12.62
CA GLU A 49 1.73 2.58 -12.23
C GLU A 49 2.32 2.10 -10.91
N ASP A 50 3.63 1.86 -10.91
CA ASP A 50 4.38 1.54 -9.69
C ASP A 50 4.82 2.85 -9.02
N LEU A 51 4.26 3.12 -7.85
CA LEU A 51 4.58 4.31 -7.06
C LEU A 51 5.73 4.07 -6.06
N GLY A 52 6.21 2.82 -5.96
CA GLY A 52 7.29 2.42 -5.07
C GLY A 52 6.88 2.34 -3.60
N SER A 53 7.89 2.40 -2.73
CA SER A 53 7.70 2.34 -1.27
C SER A 53 7.42 3.72 -0.68
N ILE A 54 6.31 3.83 0.05
CA ILE A 54 5.97 5.01 0.83
C ILE A 54 5.92 4.67 2.32
N LYS A 55 6.19 5.66 3.16
CA LYS A 55 5.99 5.56 4.61
C LYS A 55 4.67 6.23 4.98
N ILE A 56 3.77 5.48 5.64
CA ILE A 56 2.52 6.00 6.17
C ILE A 56 2.64 6.04 7.69
N ILE A 57 2.58 7.23 8.26
CA ILE A 57 2.65 7.51 9.70
C ILE A 57 1.34 8.13 10.19
N GLU A 58 1.03 7.95 11.47
CA GLU A 58 -0.06 8.67 12.11
C GLU A 58 0.26 10.17 12.17
N SER A 59 -0.73 11.02 11.89
CA SER A 59 -0.57 12.47 11.75
C SER A 59 -0.01 13.16 13.00
N ASP A 60 -0.28 12.60 14.18
CA ASP A 60 0.17 13.15 15.47
C ASP A 60 1.56 12.63 15.88
N ARG A 61 2.19 11.81 15.03
CA ARG A 61 3.49 11.21 15.30
C ARG A 61 4.57 11.91 14.49
N THR A 62 5.34 12.75 15.18
CA THR A 62 6.39 13.59 14.59
C THR A 62 7.73 12.87 14.39
N SER A 63 7.88 11.60 14.81
CA SER A 63 9.11 10.83 14.58
C SER A 63 8.89 9.31 14.50
N GLY A 64 9.74 8.68 13.68
CA GLY A 64 9.91 7.24 13.47
C GLY A 64 11.29 6.96 12.91
#